data_AF-A0A9P0ZLC9-F1
#
_entry.id   AF-A0A9P0ZLC9-F1
#
_cell.length_a   1.000
_cell.length_b   1.000
_cell.length_c   1.000
_cell.angle_alpha   90.00
_cell.angle_beta   90.00
_cell.angle_gamma   90.00
#
_symmetry.space_group_name_H-M   'P 1'
#
loop_
_entity.id
_entity.type
_entity.pdbx_description
1 polymer ?
#
loop_
_entity_poly.entity_id
_entity_poly.type
_entity_poly.pdbx_seq_one_letter_code
_entity_poly.pdbx_strand_id
1 'polypeptide(L)'
;MSEGLFNFVIGWKFMFAPLLFTDRKSGRYKGSLDVLWGFQMFLTNTFLIPYMAIRLNGMDKDVPRKASWLGSTMTSGARTVGLIGVGVCLVSTIWALFGRGADGYFGGISERWEFLVSYVRTERLAYAFIWDIFLYLIFQPWLIGDNLQNIQKDKVKVVNYLRFVPVIGLAAYCLFLNLDDDKSYS
;
A
#
# COMPACT_ATOMS: atom_id res chain seq x y z
N MET A 1 19.43 9.11 3.16
CA MET A 1 18.31 8.74 4.06
C MET A 1 16.95 9.08 3.43
N SER A 2 16.78 10.28 2.86
CA SER A 2 15.56 10.72 2.15
C SER A 2 15.11 9.80 1.01
N GLU A 3 16.04 9.37 0.15
CA GLU A 3 15.75 8.48 -0.99
C GLU A 3 15.23 7.11 -0.54
N GLY A 4 15.78 6.55 0.55
CA GLY A 4 15.31 5.29 1.12
C GLY A 4 13.90 5.41 1.70
N LEU A 5 13.60 6.50 2.41
CA LEU A 5 12.25 6.75 2.93
C LEU A 5 11.25 6.96 1.79
N PHE A 6 11.62 7.71 0.75
CA PHE A 6 10.80 7.90 -0.45
C PHE A 6 10.51 6.59 -1.15
N ASN A 7 11.54 5.80 -1.47
CA ASN A 7 11.40 4.52 -2.16
C ASN A 7 10.60 3.50 -1.34
N PHE A 8 10.79 3.49 -0.02
CA PHE A 8 10.00 2.66 0.89
C PHE A 8 8.52 3.02 0.83
N VAL A 9 8.19 4.30 0.94
CA VAL A 9 6.82 4.79 0.93
C VAL A 9 6.17 4.54 -0.44
N ILE A 10 6.88 4.82 -1.54
CA ILE A 10 6.40 4.53 -2.91
C ILE A 10 6.19 3.03 -3.15
N GLY A 11 7.12 2.17 -2.71
CA GLY A 11 6.96 0.72 -2.79
C GLY A 11 5.70 0.24 -2.06
N TRP A 12 5.44 0.79 -0.87
CA TRP A 12 4.22 0.52 -0.12
C TRP A 12 2.96 1.01 -0.86
N LYS A 13 2.95 2.25 -1.41
CA LYS A 13 1.81 2.76 -2.22
C LYS A 13 1.53 1.87 -3.42
N PHE A 14 2.60 1.41 -4.08
CA PHE A 14 2.51 0.56 -5.25
C PHE A 14 1.85 -0.78 -4.92
N MET A 15 2.20 -1.41 -3.79
CA MET A 15 1.52 -2.62 -3.30
C MET A 15 0.08 -2.39 -2.86
N PHE A 16 -0.27 -1.14 -2.51
CA PHE A 16 -1.65 -0.77 -2.16
C PHE A 16 -2.59 -0.76 -3.38
N ALA A 17 -2.03 -0.68 -4.60
CA ALA A 17 -2.79 -0.65 -5.84
C ALA A 17 -3.67 -1.90 -6.05
N PRO A 18 -3.12 -3.13 -6.07
CA PRO A 18 -3.93 -4.34 -6.24
C PRO A 18 -5.02 -4.44 -5.16
N LEU A 19 -4.73 -4.06 -3.91
CA LEU A 19 -5.72 -4.05 -2.82
C LEU A 19 -6.90 -3.10 -3.09
N LEU A 20 -6.64 -1.90 -3.62
CA LEU A 20 -7.69 -0.94 -3.99
C LEU A 20 -8.53 -1.43 -5.18
N PHE A 21 -7.90 -2.05 -6.18
CA PHE A 21 -8.59 -2.54 -7.36
C PHE A 21 -9.44 -3.79 -7.10
N THR A 22 -9.07 -4.60 -6.11
CA THR A 22 -9.87 -5.76 -5.67
C THR A 22 -10.88 -5.41 -4.58
N ASP A 23 -10.95 -4.15 -4.13
CA ASP A 23 -11.84 -3.77 -3.06
C ASP A 23 -13.31 -3.85 -3.50
N ARG A 24 -14.11 -4.70 -2.86
CA ARG A 24 -15.53 -4.89 -3.23
C ARG A 24 -16.36 -3.62 -3.01
N LYS A 25 -16.01 -2.82 -2.00
CA LYS A 25 -16.69 -1.56 -1.69
C LYS A 25 -16.21 -0.40 -2.57
N SER A 26 -15.23 -0.62 -3.46
CA SER A 26 -14.78 0.36 -4.45
C SER A 26 -15.86 0.73 -5.47
N GLY A 27 -16.90 -0.10 -5.64
CA GLY A 27 -18.07 0.20 -6.47
C GLY A 27 -18.87 1.42 -5.99
N ARG A 28 -18.70 1.84 -4.73
CA ARG A 28 -19.32 3.06 -4.18
C ARG A 28 -18.59 4.34 -4.61
N TYR A 29 -17.35 4.21 -5.04
CA TYR A 29 -16.57 5.32 -5.57
C TYR A 29 -16.91 5.55 -7.04
N LYS A 30 -17.70 6.61 -7.30
CA LYS A 30 -18.15 6.99 -8.66
C LYS A 30 -17.02 7.52 -9.55
N GLY A 31 -15.86 7.88 -8.98
CA GLY A 31 -14.69 8.34 -9.74
C GLY A 31 -13.86 7.20 -10.33
N SER A 32 -12.84 7.52 -11.15
CA SER A 32 -11.90 6.51 -11.66
C SER A 32 -10.92 6.09 -10.56
N LEU A 33 -10.86 4.79 -10.23
CA LEU A 33 -9.88 4.26 -9.28
C LEU A 33 -8.44 4.43 -9.77
N ASP A 34 -8.23 4.44 -11.10
CA ASP A 34 -6.92 4.69 -11.69
C ASP A 34 -6.46 6.13 -11.40
N VAL A 35 -7.40 7.06 -11.48
CA VAL A 35 -7.16 8.49 -11.19
C VAL A 35 -6.94 8.67 -9.69
N LEU A 36 -7.74 8.02 -8.84
CA LEU A 36 -7.55 8.02 -7.40
C LEU A 36 -6.18 7.46 -7.03
N TRP A 37 -5.79 6.32 -7.60
CA TRP A 37 -4.49 5.70 -7.36
C TRP A 37 -3.34 6.57 -7.89
N GLY A 38 -3.47 7.12 -9.10
CA GLY A 38 -2.47 8.03 -9.68
C GLY A 38 -2.28 9.28 -8.83
N PHE A 39 -3.36 9.89 -8.35
CA PHE A 39 -3.27 11.01 -7.41
C PHE A 39 -2.78 10.58 -6.03
N GLN A 40 -3.12 9.37 -5.58
CA GLN A 40 -2.63 8.80 -4.34
C GLN A 40 -1.11 8.61 -4.37
N MET A 41 -0.48 8.38 -5.53
CA MET A 41 0.99 8.32 -5.62
C MET A 41 1.65 9.65 -5.19
N PHE A 42 0.99 10.79 -5.42
CA PHE A 42 1.51 12.13 -5.09
C PHE A 42 0.97 12.70 -3.77
N LEU A 43 -0.31 12.48 -3.45
CA LEU A 43 -1.03 13.12 -2.34
C LEU A 43 -1.85 12.11 -1.54
N THR A 44 -1.20 11.05 -1.09
CA THR A 44 -1.87 9.88 -0.51
C THR A 44 -2.82 10.24 0.63
N ASN A 45 -2.35 11.01 1.61
CA ASN A 45 -3.15 11.47 2.73
C ASN A 45 -4.45 12.19 2.33
N THR A 46 -4.44 12.90 1.21
CA THR A 46 -5.55 13.76 0.74
C THR A 46 -6.63 12.95 0.04
N PHE A 47 -6.27 11.85 -0.63
CA PHE A 47 -7.21 11.03 -1.39
C PHE A 47 -7.67 9.77 -0.65
N LEU A 48 -6.83 9.22 0.22
CA LEU A 48 -7.14 8.00 0.96
C LEU A 48 -8.24 8.24 2.02
N ILE A 49 -8.23 9.38 2.71
CA ILE A 49 -9.24 9.71 3.72
C ILE A 49 -10.65 9.86 3.11
N PRO A 50 -10.86 10.69 2.05
CA PRO A 50 -12.16 10.77 1.39
C PRO A 50 -12.61 9.44 0.79
N TYR A 51 -11.69 8.64 0.25
CA TYR A 51 -12.01 7.30 -0.26
C TYR A 51 -12.60 6.40 0.84
N MET A 52 -11.97 6.36 2.01
CA MET A 52 -12.50 5.60 3.14
C MET A 52 -13.85 6.15 3.64
N ALA A 53 -14.03 7.47 3.62
CA ALA A 53 -15.30 8.09 3.98
C ALA A 53 -16.43 7.73 3.00
N ILE A 54 -16.17 7.79 1.69
CA ILE A 54 -17.14 7.39 0.64
C ILE A 54 -17.47 5.91 0.75
N ARG A 55 -16.47 5.06 1.02
CA ARG A 55 -16.65 3.62 1.25
C ARG A 55 -17.57 3.33 2.44
N LEU A 56 -17.42 4.07 3.54
CA LEU A 56 -18.26 3.92 4.75
C LEU A 56 -19.68 4.43 4.55
N ASN A 57 -19.87 5.41 3.66
CA ASN A 57 -21.18 5.99 3.39
C ASN A 57 -22.03 4.98 2.58
N GLY A 58 -22.90 4.24 3.29
CA GLY A 58 -23.70 3.15 2.75
C GLY A 58 -24.90 3.56 1.88
N MET A 59 -24.89 4.77 1.30
CA MET A 59 -26.03 5.27 0.52
C MET A 59 -26.18 4.63 -0.87
N ASP A 60 -25.12 4.05 -1.45
CA ASP A 60 -25.18 3.42 -2.78
C ASP A 60 -25.01 1.89 -2.71
N LYS A 61 -25.81 1.19 -3.52
CA LYS A 61 -25.73 -0.28 -3.70
C LYS A 61 -24.37 -0.64 -4.31
N ASP A 62 -23.79 -1.76 -3.89
CA ASP A 62 -22.53 -2.26 -4.44
C ASP A 62 -22.75 -2.69 -5.92
N VAL A 63 -22.47 -1.79 -6.86
CA VAL A 63 -22.56 -2.09 -8.30
C VAL A 63 -21.28 -2.80 -8.74
N PRO A 64 -21.37 -3.97 -9.41
CA PRO A 64 -20.20 -4.63 -10.00
C PRO A 64 -19.52 -3.68 -11.00
N ARG A 65 -18.28 -3.30 -10.73
CA ARG A 65 -17.53 -2.39 -11.60
C ARG A 65 -16.71 -3.19 -12.60
N LYS A 66 -16.80 -2.83 -13.88
CA LYS A 66 -15.89 -3.35 -14.91
C LYS A 66 -14.46 -2.94 -14.56
N ALA A 67 -13.58 -3.92 -14.39
CA ALA A 67 -12.16 -3.66 -14.11
C ALA A 67 -11.58 -2.78 -15.23
N SER A 68 -10.96 -1.66 -14.84
CA SER A 68 -10.20 -0.83 -15.79
C SER A 68 -9.00 -1.62 -16.33
N TRP A 69 -8.43 -1.22 -17.46
CA TRP A 69 -7.25 -1.87 -18.05
C TRP A 69 -6.06 -1.91 -17.07
N LEU A 70 -5.85 -0.82 -16.31
CA LEU A 70 -4.83 -0.74 -15.26
C LEU A 70 -5.16 -1.67 -14.08
N GLY A 71 -6.42 -1.64 -13.61
CA GLY A 71 -6.90 -2.53 -12.56
C GLY A 71 -6.72 -4.01 -12.93
N SER A 72 -7.12 -4.42 -14.13
CA SER A 72 -6.97 -5.79 -14.63
C SER A 72 -5.51 -6.24 -14.71
N THR A 73 -4.62 -5.35 -15.16
CA THR A 73 -3.19 -5.63 -15.25
C THR A 73 -2.56 -5.78 -13.85
N MET A 74 -2.93 -4.90 -12.92
CA MET A 74 -2.38 -4.92 -11.56
C MET A 74 -2.94 -6.06 -10.71
N THR A 75 -4.18 -6.49 -10.93
CA THR A 75 -4.77 -7.62 -10.24
C THR A 75 -4.26 -8.94 -10.81
N SER A 76 -4.20 -9.09 -12.14
CA SER A 76 -3.58 -10.25 -12.80
C SER A 76 -2.10 -10.41 -12.46
N GLY A 77 -1.38 -9.30 -12.31
CA GLY A 77 0.02 -9.24 -11.90
C GLY A 77 0.24 -9.07 -10.39
N ALA A 78 -0.78 -9.21 -9.55
CA ALA A 78 -0.71 -8.84 -8.12
C ALA A 78 0.46 -9.53 -7.41
N ARG A 79 0.72 -10.80 -7.72
CA ARG A 79 1.84 -11.56 -7.15
C ARG A 79 3.20 -10.92 -7.47
N THR A 80 3.40 -10.49 -8.72
CA THR A 80 4.62 -9.81 -9.18
C THR A 80 4.73 -8.42 -8.56
N VAL A 81 3.62 -7.68 -8.50
CA VAL A 81 3.55 -6.35 -7.87
C VAL A 81 3.92 -6.43 -6.38
N GLY A 82 3.39 -7.42 -5.67
CA GLY A 82 3.72 -7.68 -4.26
C GLY A 82 5.19 -8.03 -4.06
N LEU A 83 5.76 -8.90 -4.89
CA LEU A 83 7.18 -9.27 -4.80
C LEU A 83 8.12 -8.09 -5.09
N ILE A 84 7.83 -7.31 -6.14
CA ILE A 84 8.61 -6.11 -6.49
C ILE A 84 8.50 -5.08 -5.36
N GLY A 85 7.28 -4.83 -4.85
CA GLY A 85 7.07 -3.86 -3.79
C GLY A 85 7.79 -4.22 -2.49
N VAL A 86 7.74 -5.50 -2.08
CA VAL A 86 8.53 -5.98 -0.93
C VAL A 86 10.01 -5.84 -1.17
N GLY A 87 10.50 -6.24 -2.35
CA GLY A 87 11.91 -6.10 -2.72
C GLY A 87 12.38 -4.64 -2.63
N VAL A 88 11.61 -3.71 -3.18
CA VAL A 88 11.88 -2.27 -3.10
C VAL A 88 11.85 -1.78 -1.66
N CYS A 89 10.85 -2.14 -0.86
CA CYS A 89 10.79 -1.76 0.56
C CYS A 89 12.00 -2.30 1.35
N LEU A 90 12.36 -3.57 1.17
CA LEU A 90 13.51 -4.20 1.85
C LEU A 90 14.83 -3.54 1.45
N VAL A 91 15.09 -3.38 0.15
CA VAL A 91 16.29 -2.71 -0.35
C VAL A 91 16.35 -1.27 0.15
N SER A 92 15.21 -0.58 0.20
CA SER A 92 15.14 0.80 0.71
C SER A 92 15.39 0.90 2.21
N THR A 93 14.88 -0.05 3.01
CA THR A 93 15.19 -0.14 4.44
C THR A 93 16.67 -0.45 4.67
N ILE A 94 17.24 -1.40 3.94
CA ILE A 94 18.68 -1.72 4.00
C ILE A 94 19.51 -0.49 3.59
N TRP A 95 19.13 0.20 2.52
CA TRP A 95 19.81 1.41 2.05
C TRP A 95 19.69 2.57 3.05
N ALA A 96 18.52 2.74 3.69
CA ALA A 96 18.31 3.75 4.71
C ALA A 96 19.13 3.49 5.99
N LEU A 97 19.36 2.22 6.34
CA LEU A 97 20.12 1.81 7.53
C LEU A 97 21.63 1.67 7.27
N PHE A 98 22.03 1.21 6.08
CA PHE A 98 23.42 0.83 5.78
C PHE A 98 24.01 1.53 4.54
N GLY A 99 23.19 2.04 3.63
CA GLY A 99 23.61 2.57 2.32
C GLY A 99 24.55 3.78 2.37
N ARG A 100 24.62 4.49 3.49
CA ARG A 100 25.64 5.55 3.72
C ARG A 100 26.60 5.27 4.87
N GLY A 101 26.62 4.04 5.40
CA GLY A 101 27.61 3.63 6.40
C GLY A 101 29.03 3.49 5.83
N ALA A 102 29.18 3.47 4.51
CA ALA A 102 30.47 3.46 3.82
C ALA A 102 31.16 4.85 3.78
N ASP A 103 30.40 5.94 3.93
CA ASP A 103 30.92 7.30 4.09
C ASP A 103 31.05 7.57 5.60
N GLY A 104 32.16 7.15 6.22
CA GLY A 104 32.38 7.01 7.67
C GLY A 104 32.27 8.25 8.58
N TYR A 105 31.23 9.08 8.44
CA TYR A 105 31.06 10.35 9.16
C TYR A 105 29.63 10.63 9.69
N PHE A 106 28.74 9.63 9.71
CA PHE A 106 27.48 9.71 10.46
C PHE A 106 27.50 8.63 11.54
N GLY A 107 27.74 9.03 12.78
CA GLY A 107 27.82 8.18 13.94
C GLY A 107 26.45 7.64 14.37
N GLY A 108 26.29 7.45 15.68
CA GLY A 108 25.37 6.49 16.28
C GLY A 108 23.91 6.60 15.87
N ILE A 109 23.11 5.61 16.30
CA ILE A 109 21.64 5.57 16.08
C ILE A 109 20.96 6.89 16.51
N SER A 110 21.50 7.58 17.52
CA SER A 110 21.06 8.88 18.02
C SER A 110 21.17 10.00 16.99
N GLU A 111 22.33 10.14 16.34
CA GLU A 111 22.59 11.19 15.35
C GLU A 111 21.74 11.00 14.09
N ARG A 112 21.49 9.73 13.73
CA ARG A 112 20.57 9.37 12.64
C ARG A 112 19.12 9.70 12.98
N TRP A 113 18.71 9.52 14.23
CA TRP A 113 17.38 9.90 14.71
C TRP A 113 17.20 11.43 14.72
N GLU A 114 18.18 12.17 15.23
CA GLU A 114 18.16 13.63 15.21
C GLU A 114 18.13 14.20 13.79
N PHE A 115 18.92 13.63 12.88
CA PHE A 115 18.87 13.99 11.46
C PHE A 115 17.48 13.72 10.86
N LEU A 116 16.86 12.57 11.18
CA LEU A 116 15.53 12.23 10.68
C LEU A 116 14.45 13.17 11.23
N VAL A 117 14.51 13.50 12.52
CA VAL A 117 13.60 14.48 13.14
C VAL A 117 13.77 15.87 12.52
N SER A 118 15.02 16.31 12.31
CA SER A 118 15.34 17.58 11.67
C SER A 118 14.87 17.61 10.21
N TYR A 119 15.06 16.51 9.47
CA TYR A 119 14.61 16.34 8.10
C TYR A 119 13.08 16.39 8.00
N VAL A 120 12.36 15.66 8.86
CA VAL A 120 10.88 15.67 8.90
C VAL A 120 10.33 17.06 9.25
N ARG A 121 11.02 17.82 10.11
CA ARG A 121 10.59 19.18 10.47
C ARG A 121 10.85 20.20 9.37
N THR A 122 11.95 20.04 8.64
CA THR A 122 12.40 21.02 7.64
C THR A 122 11.74 20.77 6.28
N GLU A 123 11.54 19.50 5.91
CA GLU A 123 10.99 19.09 4.63
C GLU A 123 9.51 18.71 4.74
N ARG A 124 8.64 19.53 4.14
CA ARG A 124 7.18 19.29 4.10
C ARG A 124 6.84 17.95 3.45
N LEU A 125 7.64 17.53 2.46
CA LEU A 125 7.47 16.26 1.77
C LEU A 125 7.74 15.06 2.71
N ALA A 126 8.80 15.15 3.52
CA ALA A 126 9.12 14.12 4.51
C ALA A 126 8.04 14.02 5.59
N TYR A 127 7.52 15.16 6.03
CA TYR A 127 6.37 15.21 6.94
C TYR A 127 5.13 14.52 6.36
N ALA A 128 4.80 14.77 5.09
CA ALA A 128 3.67 14.11 4.43
C ALA A 128 3.86 12.58 4.38
N PHE A 129 5.07 12.10 4.10
CA PHE A 129 5.36 10.67 4.08
C PHE A 129 5.20 9.98 5.44
N ILE A 130 5.52 10.66 6.55
CA ILE A 130 5.25 10.12 7.89
C ILE A 130 3.75 9.91 8.09
N TRP A 131 2.93 10.88 7.69
CA TRP A 131 1.47 10.75 7.74
C TRP A 131 0.96 9.65 6.81
N ASP A 132 1.53 9.49 5.62
CA ASP A 132 1.19 8.40 4.71
C ASP A 132 1.44 7.02 5.38
N ILE A 133 2.57 6.86 6.08
CA ILE A 133 2.89 5.63 6.83
C ILE A 133 1.83 5.38 7.92
N PHE A 134 1.49 6.39 8.73
CA PHE A 134 0.46 6.24 9.76
C PHE A 134 -0.90 5.85 9.18
N LEU A 135 -1.32 6.50 8.10
CA LEU A 135 -2.58 6.18 7.43
C LEU A 135 -2.55 4.77 6.87
N TYR A 136 -1.44 4.34 6.27
CA TYR A 136 -1.30 2.97 5.78
C TYR A 136 -1.30 1.94 6.89
N LEU A 137 -0.71 2.21 8.05
CA LEU A 137 -0.77 1.32 9.21
C LEU A 137 -2.21 1.07 9.68
N ILE A 138 -3.08 2.09 9.59
CA ILE A 138 -4.48 1.98 10.00
C ILE A 138 -5.32 1.34 8.88
N PHE A 139 -5.15 1.81 7.65
CA PHE A 139 -6.01 1.42 6.53
C PHE A 139 -5.65 0.05 5.96
N GLN A 140 -4.36 -0.33 5.92
CA GLN A 140 -3.94 -1.65 5.45
C GLN A 140 -4.71 -2.80 6.11
N PRO A 141 -4.71 -2.97 7.45
CA PRO A 141 -5.41 -4.07 8.09
C PRO A 141 -6.93 -4.02 7.87
N TRP A 142 -7.48 -2.81 7.80
CA TRP A 142 -8.91 -2.63 7.59
C TRP A 142 -9.34 -3.01 6.16
N LEU A 143 -8.64 -2.54 5.13
CA LEU A 143 -8.92 -2.89 3.73
C LEU A 143 -8.66 -4.38 3.46
N ILE A 144 -7.57 -4.96 3.98
CA ILE A 144 -7.30 -6.39 3.83
C ILE A 144 -8.40 -7.21 4.50
N GLY A 145 -8.83 -6.80 5.70
CA GLY A 145 -9.91 -7.44 6.45
C GLY A 145 -11.22 -7.55 5.68
N ASP A 146 -11.62 -6.45 5.05
CA ASP A 146 -12.85 -6.40 4.26
C ASP A 146 -12.75 -7.19 2.93
N ASN A 147 -11.52 -7.48 2.46
CA ASN A 147 -11.27 -8.21 1.20
C ASN A 147 -10.69 -9.61 1.39
N LEU A 148 -10.80 -10.19 2.59
CA LEU A 148 -10.33 -11.55 2.89
C LEU A 148 -11.01 -12.63 2.02
N GLN A 149 -12.18 -12.33 1.45
CA GLN A 149 -12.91 -13.23 0.55
C GLN A 149 -12.19 -13.47 -0.78
N ASN A 150 -11.36 -12.53 -1.23
CA ASN A 150 -10.61 -12.63 -2.49
C ASN A 150 -9.31 -13.45 -2.33
N ILE A 151 -9.07 -14.01 -1.14
CA ILE A 151 -7.85 -14.75 -0.80
C ILE A 151 -8.15 -16.25 -0.89
N GLN A 152 -7.15 -17.03 -1.28
CA GLN A 152 -7.20 -18.48 -1.21
C GLN A 152 -7.70 -18.96 0.17
N LYS A 153 -8.76 -19.80 0.19
CA LYS A 153 -9.46 -20.24 1.41
C LYS A 153 -8.53 -20.84 2.47
N ASP A 154 -7.48 -21.54 2.04
CA ASP A 154 -6.46 -22.13 2.92
C ASP A 154 -5.57 -21.08 3.62
N LYS A 155 -5.36 -19.91 2.99
CA LYS A 155 -4.43 -18.86 3.45
C LYS A 155 -5.11 -17.66 4.10
N VAL A 156 -6.45 -17.61 4.12
CA VAL A 156 -7.23 -16.52 4.74
C VAL A 156 -6.80 -16.25 6.18
N LYS A 157 -6.62 -17.30 7.00
CA LYS A 157 -6.21 -17.15 8.41
C LYS A 157 -4.83 -16.50 8.55
N VAL A 158 -3.89 -16.89 7.67
CA VAL A 158 -2.53 -16.34 7.65
C VAL A 158 -2.55 -14.87 7.26
N VAL A 159 -3.27 -14.51 6.19
CA VAL A 159 -3.36 -13.11 5.75
C VAL A 159 -4.11 -12.25 6.78
N ASN A 160 -5.14 -12.79 7.45
CA ASN A 160 -5.86 -12.08 8.50
C ASN A 160 -4.98 -11.76 9.72
N TYR A 161 -3.98 -12.60 10.03
CA TYR A 161 -2.99 -12.31 11.05
C TYR A 161 -1.95 -11.30 10.56
N LEU A 162 -1.42 -11.51 9.34
CA LEU A 162 -0.38 -10.67 8.76
C LEU A 162 -0.85 -9.27 8.36
N ARG A 163 -2.16 -9.03 8.23
CA ARG A 163 -2.71 -7.72 7.80
C ARG A 163 -2.26 -6.55 8.68
N PHE A 164 -1.97 -6.81 9.96
CA PHE A 164 -1.49 -5.80 10.92
C PHE A 164 0.00 -5.51 10.80
N VAL A 165 0.75 -6.37 10.11
CA VAL A 165 2.18 -6.19 9.89
C VAL A 165 2.37 -5.31 8.65
N PRO A 166 2.90 -4.09 8.78
CA PRO A 166 3.09 -3.19 7.64
C PRO A 166 3.94 -3.83 6.55
N VAL A 167 3.61 -3.57 5.29
CA VAL A 167 4.25 -4.13 4.08
C VAL A 167 4.04 -5.65 3.94
N ILE A 168 4.27 -6.44 4.98
CA ILE A 168 4.16 -7.90 4.98
C ILE A 168 2.70 -8.34 4.78
N GLY A 169 1.73 -7.68 5.42
CA GLY A 169 0.31 -7.96 5.23
C GLY A 169 -0.15 -7.74 3.80
N LEU A 170 0.30 -6.66 3.16
CA LEU A 170 0.03 -6.37 1.74
C LEU A 170 0.71 -7.38 0.82
N ALA A 171 1.95 -7.73 1.12
CA ALA A 171 2.68 -8.75 0.36
C ALA A 171 1.94 -10.08 0.40
N ALA A 172 1.54 -10.54 1.59
CA ALA A 172 0.78 -11.76 1.76
C ALA A 172 -0.57 -11.69 1.01
N TYR A 173 -1.26 -10.55 1.09
CA TYR A 173 -2.48 -10.31 0.31
C TYR A 173 -2.24 -10.47 -1.20
N CYS A 174 -1.23 -9.79 -1.74
CA CYS A 174 -0.87 -9.83 -3.16
C CYS A 174 -0.43 -11.23 -3.63
N LEU A 175 0.26 -11.98 -2.78
CA LEU A 175 0.76 -13.32 -3.09
C LEU A 175 -0.33 -14.38 -3.10
N PHE A 176 -1.33 -14.26 -2.23
CA PHE A 176 -2.42 -15.22 -2.06
C PHE A 176 -3.76 -14.75 -2.62
N LEU A 177 -3.75 -13.66 -3.39
CA LEU A 177 -4.90 -13.17 -4.11
C LEU A 177 -5.35 -14.23 -5.12
N ASN A 178 -6.61 -14.66 -5.02
CA ASN A 178 -7.22 -15.61 -5.92
C ASN A 178 -8.29 -14.89 -6.76
N LEU A 179 -7.97 -14.62 -8.02
CA LEU A 179 -8.91 -14.02 -8.99
C LEU A 179 -9.56 -15.09 -9.88
N ASP A 180 -9.21 -16.36 -9.69
CA ASP A 180 -9.55 -17.43 -10.65
C ASP A 180 -11.00 -17.96 -10.51
N ASP A 181 -11.77 -17.53 -9.52
CA ASP A 181 -13.19 -17.93 -9.41
C ASP A 181 -14.10 -17.25 -10.46
N ASP A 182 -13.65 -16.20 -11.16
CA ASP A 182 -14.42 -15.53 -12.22
C ASP A 182 -14.16 -16.09 -13.65
N LYS A 183 -13.20 -17.02 -13.82
CA LYS A 183 -12.89 -17.61 -15.13
C LYS A 183 -13.59 -18.94 -15.41
N SER A 184 -14.34 -19.50 -14.46
CA SER A 184 -14.99 -20.81 -14.63
C SER A 184 -16.39 -20.75 -15.28
N TYR A 185 -16.84 -19.58 -15.75
CA TYR A 185 -18.16 -19.40 -16.38
C TYR A 185 -18.12 -18.69 -17.75
N SER A 186 -17.02 -18.78 -18.50
CA SER A 186 -16.98 -18.33 -19.90
C SER A 186 -16.79 -19.48 -20.87
#